data_AF-A0A4Y4E2A5-F1
#
_entry.id   AF-A0A4Y4E2A5-F1
#
_cell.length_a   1.000
_cell.length_b   1.000
_cell.length_c   1.000
_cell.angle_alpha   90.00
_cell.angle_beta   90.00
_cell.angle_gamma   90.00
#
_symmetry.space_group_name_H-M   'P 1'
#
loop_
_entity.id
_entity.type
_entity.pdbx_description
1 polymer ?
#
loop_
_entity_poly.entity_id
_entity_poly.type
_entity_poly.pdbx_seq_one_letter_code
_entity_poly.pdbx_strand_id
1 'polypeptide(L)'
;MVALERLVTGVATGPAPGPRAVAPAAFSSRALAARERYDAALARALALGADREVLAEAVREAAAAADPLAGPLGADAFAATCDALLDAVARLVAARRWRVGGPERSAVLDLVPRLEPWLAAAPAVTVAAVVDGARAVGGGPGSRGDVAGWAARVVAAAEASPAAGTGASVAGTVRGAVLVAAWRSGLVRYRGAALDAARSLPAQVARAALSLPATGADARTGPADLGAVLDRHAADPWWWPAAPRSGEPAGTRWVRLPGAPGPAQVLGRFGGFRGFGGPWRSPALVVGADARHPGLRWVLLSTGDGPPAGDAAATGDETVEWTLVADVHGAFVARAPGAGDHATGTVTTPEPDAADQGLHGSDHGPAGRRAAAPAPEDVLGDVSGAAVVETPSGRLALLSRTGSYDVLLVRWPR
;
A
#
# COMPACT_ATOMS: atom_id res chain seq x y z
N MET A 1 -14.07 -27.88 -29.08
CA MET A 1 -14.12 -27.22 -30.40
C MET A 1 -15.54 -27.12 -31.02
N VAL A 2 -16.62 -27.53 -30.33
CA VAL A 2 -18.03 -27.21 -30.69
C VAL A 2 -18.75 -26.45 -29.56
N ALA A 3 -18.10 -26.33 -28.38
CA ALA A 3 -18.69 -25.72 -27.19
C ALA A 3 -18.55 -24.18 -27.09
N LEU A 4 -17.72 -23.55 -27.94
CA LEU A 4 -17.52 -22.09 -27.89
C LEU A 4 -18.50 -21.31 -28.79
N GLU A 5 -19.10 -21.95 -29.80
CA GLU A 5 -20.02 -21.28 -30.75
C GLU A 5 -21.48 -21.29 -30.30
N ARG A 6 -21.90 -22.17 -29.38
CA ARG A 6 -23.33 -22.39 -29.08
C ARG A 6 -23.92 -21.58 -27.92
N LEU A 7 -23.14 -20.70 -27.28
CA LEU A 7 -23.58 -19.98 -26.08
C LEU A 7 -24.08 -18.55 -26.32
N VAL A 8 -24.11 -18.07 -27.58
CA VAL A 8 -24.38 -16.64 -27.89
C VAL A 8 -25.71 -16.40 -28.62
N THR A 9 -26.39 -17.40 -29.17
CA THR A 9 -27.56 -17.14 -30.05
C THR A 9 -28.84 -17.81 -29.56
N GLY A 10 -29.54 -17.14 -28.64
CA GLY A 10 -30.94 -17.43 -28.34
C GLY A 10 -31.82 -17.08 -29.53
N VAL A 11 -32.48 -18.08 -30.13
CA VAL A 11 -33.32 -17.93 -31.32
C VAL A 11 -34.79 -17.79 -30.92
N ALA A 12 -35.40 -16.67 -31.30
CA ALA A 12 -36.83 -16.51 -31.52
C ALA A 12 -37.07 -16.28 -33.03
N THR A 13 -38.04 -17.00 -33.58
CA THR A 13 -38.29 -17.11 -35.03
C THR A 13 -39.06 -15.92 -35.60
N GLY A 14 -38.40 -15.15 -36.46
CA GLY A 14 -38.97 -14.19 -37.40
C GLY A 14 -37.90 -13.82 -38.46
N PRO A 15 -38.28 -13.44 -39.70
CA PRO A 15 -37.30 -13.14 -40.75
C PRO A 15 -36.61 -11.80 -40.45
N ALA A 16 -35.50 -11.87 -39.71
CA ALA A 16 -34.69 -10.73 -39.35
C ALA A 16 -33.69 -10.38 -40.47
N PRO A 17 -33.32 -9.10 -40.63
CA PRO A 17 -32.23 -8.69 -41.52
C PRO A 17 -30.98 -9.53 -41.22
N GLY A 18 -30.34 -10.03 -42.29
CA GLY A 18 -29.21 -10.95 -42.18
C GLY A 18 -28.17 -10.46 -41.16
N PRO A 19 -27.57 -11.37 -40.37
CA PRO A 19 -26.67 -10.98 -39.30
C PRO A 19 -25.53 -10.15 -39.90
N ARG A 20 -25.47 -8.87 -39.55
CA ARG A 20 -24.27 -8.06 -39.78
C ARG A 20 -23.13 -8.79 -39.12
N ALA A 21 -22.18 -9.28 -39.91
CA ALA A 21 -20.96 -9.88 -39.41
C ALA A 21 -20.26 -8.83 -38.53
N VAL A 22 -20.40 -8.97 -37.21
CA VAL A 22 -19.68 -8.12 -36.27
C VAL A 22 -18.23 -8.52 -36.38
N ALA A 23 -17.37 -7.58 -36.80
CA ALA A 23 -15.95 -7.84 -36.86
C ALA A 23 -15.46 -8.35 -35.48
N PRO A 24 -14.63 -9.40 -35.44
CA PRO A 24 -14.16 -9.94 -34.17
C PRO A 24 -13.39 -8.87 -33.39
N ALA A 25 -13.59 -8.83 -32.08
CA ALA A 25 -12.84 -7.98 -31.17
C ALA A 25 -11.32 -8.16 -31.35
N ALA A 26 -10.55 -7.10 -31.08
CA ALA A 26 -9.11 -7.07 -31.34
C ALA A 26 -8.37 -8.11 -30.48
N PHE A 27 -8.74 -8.24 -29.20
CA PHE A 27 -8.20 -9.25 -28.31
C PHE A 27 -8.50 -10.67 -28.81
N SER A 28 -9.74 -10.93 -29.27
CA SER A 28 -10.13 -12.23 -29.84
C SER A 28 -9.30 -12.58 -31.07
N SER A 29 -9.07 -11.60 -31.95
CA SER A 29 -8.21 -11.76 -33.12
C SER A 29 -6.77 -12.09 -32.73
N ARG A 30 -6.23 -11.39 -31.71
CA ARG A 30 -4.91 -11.70 -31.13
C ARG A 30 -4.85 -13.10 -30.52
N ALA A 31 -5.87 -13.51 -29.76
CA ALA A 31 -5.95 -14.82 -29.12
C ALA A 31 -5.98 -15.96 -30.14
N LEU A 32 -6.70 -15.79 -31.26
CA LEU A 32 -6.69 -16.75 -32.36
C LEU A 32 -5.31 -16.85 -33.03
N ALA A 33 -4.64 -15.71 -33.24
CA ALA A 33 -3.31 -15.67 -33.85
C ALA A 33 -2.20 -16.28 -32.94
N ALA A 34 -2.35 -16.22 -31.62
CA ALA A 34 -1.40 -16.80 -30.64
C ALA A 34 -1.99 -17.97 -29.84
N ARG A 35 -2.89 -18.74 -30.47
CA ARG A 35 -3.66 -19.78 -29.80
C ARG A 35 -2.81 -20.77 -29.00
N GLU A 36 -1.74 -21.30 -29.57
CA GLU A 36 -0.87 -22.28 -28.88
C GLU A 36 -0.27 -21.71 -27.58
N ARG A 37 0.18 -20.45 -27.61
CA ARG A 37 0.73 -19.76 -26.44
C ARG A 37 -0.35 -19.56 -25.37
N TYR A 38 -1.55 -19.14 -25.79
CA TYR A 38 -2.67 -18.86 -24.89
C TYR A 38 -3.19 -20.14 -24.25
N ASP A 39 -3.37 -21.20 -25.05
CA ASP A 39 -3.77 -22.52 -24.58
C ASP A 39 -2.74 -23.07 -23.57
N ALA A 40 -1.44 -22.88 -23.81
CA ALA A 40 -0.40 -23.28 -22.86
C ALA A 40 -0.43 -22.48 -21.55
N ALA A 41 -0.69 -21.16 -21.59
CA ALA A 41 -0.81 -20.33 -20.39
C ALA A 41 -2.03 -20.72 -19.54
N LEU A 42 -3.18 -20.93 -20.20
CA LEU A 42 -4.40 -21.37 -19.54
C LEU A 42 -4.27 -22.78 -18.96
N ALA A 43 -3.65 -23.72 -19.69
CA ALA A 43 -3.38 -25.06 -19.20
C ALA A 43 -2.48 -25.05 -17.95
N ARG A 44 -1.44 -24.20 -17.93
CA ARG A 44 -0.59 -24.02 -16.73
C ARG A 44 -1.39 -23.51 -15.53
N ALA A 45 -2.28 -22.53 -15.72
CA ALA A 45 -3.10 -22.03 -14.62
C ALA A 45 -4.06 -23.09 -14.07
N LEU A 46 -4.70 -23.87 -14.94
CA LEU A 46 -5.56 -24.99 -14.54
C LEU A 46 -4.76 -26.06 -13.77
N ALA A 47 -3.54 -26.38 -14.22
CA ALA A 47 -2.66 -27.31 -13.52
C ALA A 47 -2.23 -26.80 -12.12
N LEU A 48 -2.20 -25.48 -11.92
CA LEU A 48 -1.96 -24.83 -10.63
C LEU A 48 -3.24 -24.69 -9.78
N GLY A 49 -4.35 -25.27 -10.20
CA GLY A 49 -5.61 -25.30 -9.44
C GLY A 49 -6.51 -24.07 -9.65
N ALA A 50 -6.33 -23.33 -10.75
CA ALA A 50 -7.29 -22.31 -11.16
C ALA A 50 -8.66 -22.95 -11.45
N ASP A 51 -9.73 -22.34 -10.94
CA ASP A 51 -11.09 -22.69 -11.36
C ASP A 51 -11.32 -22.31 -12.82
N ARG A 52 -11.86 -23.23 -13.62
CA ARG A 52 -12.02 -23.05 -15.07
C ARG A 52 -13.01 -21.93 -15.41
N GLU A 53 -14.13 -21.85 -14.69
CA GLU A 53 -15.17 -20.86 -14.97
C GLU A 53 -14.70 -19.47 -14.57
N VAL A 54 -14.06 -19.36 -13.40
CA VAL A 54 -13.45 -18.10 -12.94
C VAL A 54 -12.35 -17.65 -13.90
N LEU A 55 -11.50 -18.56 -14.39
CA LEU A 55 -10.46 -18.23 -15.36
C LEU A 55 -11.05 -17.72 -16.68
N ALA A 56 -12.11 -18.37 -17.18
CA ALA A 56 -12.77 -17.98 -18.42
C ALA A 56 -13.47 -16.62 -18.30
N GLU A 57 -14.12 -16.33 -17.17
CA GLU A 57 -14.70 -15.01 -16.90
C GLU A 57 -13.61 -13.93 -16.79
N ALA A 58 -12.56 -14.19 -16.02
CA ALA A 58 -11.46 -13.24 -15.83
C ALA A 58 -10.78 -12.85 -17.16
N VAL A 59 -10.60 -13.81 -18.07
CA VAL A 59 -10.05 -13.54 -19.40
C VAL A 59 -11.01 -12.70 -20.25
N ARG A 60 -12.33 -12.92 -20.15
CA ARG A 60 -13.34 -12.10 -20.84
C ARG A 60 -13.36 -10.67 -20.33
N GLU A 61 -13.29 -10.48 -19.01
CA GLU A 61 -13.20 -9.14 -18.39
C GLU A 61 -11.93 -8.40 -18.84
N ALA A 62 -10.78 -9.08 -18.81
CA ALA A 62 -9.51 -8.49 -19.25
C ALA A 62 -9.50 -8.19 -20.76
N ALA A 63 -10.11 -9.04 -21.58
CA ALA A 63 -10.26 -8.79 -23.02
C ALA A 63 -11.10 -7.53 -23.28
N ALA A 64 -12.24 -7.38 -22.59
CA ALA A 64 -13.10 -6.21 -22.71
C ALA A 64 -12.39 -4.92 -22.27
N ALA A 65 -11.54 -4.98 -21.24
CA ALA A 65 -10.72 -3.85 -20.81
C ALA A 65 -9.58 -3.53 -21.78
N ALA A 66 -9.05 -4.53 -22.49
CA ALA A 66 -7.94 -4.39 -23.43
C ALA A 66 -8.37 -3.87 -24.81
N ASP A 67 -9.54 -4.28 -25.33
CA ASP A 67 -9.97 -3.95 -26.69
C ASP A 67 -9.87 -2.47 -27.08
N PRO A 68 -10.24 -1.48 -26.22
CA PRO A 68 -10.07 -0.06 -26.53
C PRO A 68 -8.61 0.38 -26.77
N LEU A 69 -7.64 -0.40 -26.28
CA LEU A 69 -6.20 -0.11 -26.40
C LEU A 69 -5.62 -0.48 -27.78
N ALA A 70 -6.35 -1.21 -28.61
CA ALA A 70 -5.87 -1.66 -29.92
C ALA A 70 -5.57 -0.49 -30.87
N GLY A 71 -6.37 0.57 -30.81
CA GLY A 71 -6.16 1.79 -31.61
C GLY A 71 -4.90 2.56 -31.17
N PRO A 72 -4.80 2.95 -29.89
CA PRO A 72 -3.69 3.78 -29.42
C PRO A 72 -2.31 3.10 -29.36
N LEU A 73 -2.23 1.80 -29.04
CA LEU A 73 -0.93 1.13 -28.82
C LEU A 73 -0.20 0.67 -30.10
N GLY A 74 -0.90 0.58 -31.23
CA GLY A 74 -0.39 -0.12 -32.41
C GLY A 74 -0.30 -1.63 -32.22
N ALA A 75 -0.11 -2.38 -33.30
CA ALA A 75 -0.30 -3.83 -33.32
C ALA A 75 0.65 -4.59 -32.37
N ASP A 76 1.95 -4.25 -32.37
CA ASP A 76 2.96 -4.98 -31.60
C ASP A 76 2.82 -4.75 -30.10
N ALA A 77 2.68 -3.49 -29.66
CA ALA A 77 2.50 -3.19 -28.24
C ALA A 77 1.13 -3.66 -27.72
N PHE A 78 0.09 -3.62 -28.55
CA PHE A 78 -1.19 -4.25 -28.21
C PHE A 78 -1.06 -5.76 -28.03
N ALA A 79 -0.41 -6.47 -28.96
CA ALA A 79 -0.19 -7.91 -28.85
C ALA A 79 0.58 -8.27 -27.57
N ALA A 80 1.65 -7.53 -27.26
CA ALA A 80 2.43 -7.73 -26.04
C ALA A 80 1.67 -7.35 -24.76
N THR A 81 0.77 -6.37 -24.81
CA THR A 81 -0.15 -6.04 -23.71
C THR A 81 -1.12 -7.18 -23.45
N CYS A 82 -1.74 -7.73 -24.49
CA CYS A 82 -2.65 -8.88 -24.38
C CYS A 82 -1.95 -10.12 -23.79
N ASP A 83 -0.72 -10.41 -24.22
CA ASP A 83 0.08 -11.50 -23.67
C ASP A 83 0.34 -11.31 -22.17
N ALA A 84 0.74 -10.09 -21.77
CA ALA A 84 1.02 -9.76 -20.37
C ALA A 84 -0.24 -9.80 -19.49
N LEU A 85 -1.38 -9.34 -20.00
CA LEU A 85 -2.67 -9.40 -19.33
C LEU A 85 -3.11 -10.84 -19.09
N LEU A 86 -2.98 -11.71 -20.10
CA LEU A 86 -3.30 -13.13 -19.96
C LEU A 86 -2.44 -13.79 -18.88
N ASP A 87 -1.12 -13.60 -18.91
CA ASP A 87 -0.20 -14.17 -17.93
C ASP A 87 -0.48 -13.64 -16.51
N ALA A 88 -0.89 -12.37 -16.37
CA ALA A 88 -1.28 -11.78 -15.10
C ALA A 88 -2.60 -12.38 -14.57
N VAL A 89 -3.66 -12.41 -15.39
CA VAL A 89 -4.96 -12.98 -15.03
C VAL A 89 -4.83 -14.45 -14.65
N ALA A 90 -4.13 -15.24 -15.46
CA ALA A 90 -3.90 -16.66 -15.23
C ALA A 90 -3.23 -16.90 -13.86
N ARG A 91 -2.18 -16.14 -13.52
CA ARG A 91 -1.53 -16.19 -12.19
C ARG A 91 -2.45 -15.74 -11.06
N LEU A 92 -3.23 -14.68 -11.26
CA LEU A 92 -4.13 -14.15 -10.23
C LEU A 92 -5.25 -15.14 -9.91
N VAL A 93 -5.85 -15.77 -10.92
CA VAL A 93 -6.90 -16.79 -10.73
C VAL A 93 -6.33 -18.04 -10.06
N ALA A 94 -5.18 -18.54 -10.51
CA ALA A 94 -4.51 -19.69 -9.87
C ALA A 94 -4.19 -19.42 -8.39
N ALA A 95 -3.77 -18.20 -8.07
CA ALA A 95 -3.52 -17.76 -6.70
C ALA A 95 -4.80 -17.39 -5.90
N ARG A 96 -6.00 -17.54 -6.49
CA ARG A 96 -7.30 -17.15 -5.90
C ARG A 96 -7.36 -15.68 -5.48
N ARG A 97 -6.69 -14.80 -6.24
CA ARG A 97 -6.60 -13.35 -6.05
C ARG A 97 -7.44 -12.54 -7.03
N TRP A 98 -8.00 -13.17 -8.06
CA TRP A 98 -9.02 -12.54 -8.90
C TRP A 98 -10.37 -12.49 -8.16
N ARG A 99 -10.64 -11.38 -7.47
CA ARG A 99 -11.85 -11.19 -6.64
C ARG A 99 -12.52 -9.86 -6.95
N VAL A 100 -13.84 -9.82 -6.91
CA VAL A 100 -14.61 -8.57 -7.01
C VAL A 100 -14.20 -7.64 -5.87
N GLY A 101 -13.89 -6.38 -6.19
CA GLY A 101 -13.35 -5.40 -5.25
C GLY A 101 -11.90 -5.65 -4.82
N GLY A 102 -11.23 -6.68 -5.36
CA GLY A 102 -9.82 -6.95 -5.11
C GLY A 102 -8.91 -5.95 -5.84
N PRO A 103 -7.85 -5.45 -5.20
CA PRO A 103 -7.02 -4.40 -5.77
C PRO A 103 -6.29 -4.84 -7.04
N GLU A 104 -5.87 -6.11 -7.16
CA GLU A 104 -5.23 -6.60 -8.38
C GLU A 104 -6.19 -6.69 -9.57
N ARG A 105 -7.46 -7.06 -9.33
CA ARG A 105 -8.49 -7.07 -10.38
C ARG A 105 -8.79 -5.66 -10.85
N SER A 106 -9.00 -4.71 -9.93
CA SER A 106 -9.16 -3.29 -10.28
C SER A 106 -7.93 -2.72 -10.97
N ALA A 107 -6.72 -3.14 -10.59
CA ALA A 107 -5.51 -2.70 -11.26
C ALA A 107 -5.49 -3.18 -12.74
N VAL A 108 -5.88 -4.42 -13.01
CA VAL A 108 -5.94 -4.98 -14.36
C VAL A 108 -7.06 -4.34 -15.20
N LEU A 109 -8.26 -4.17 -14.63
CA LEU A 109 -9.43 -3.73 -15.38
C LEU A 109 -9.54 -2.20 -15.50
N ASP A 110 -9.12 -1.46 -14.47
CA ASP A 110 -9.37 -0.02 -14.36
C ASP A 110 -8.10 0.83 -14.53
N LEU A 111 -6.96 0.35 -13.99
CA LEU A 111 -5.72 1.13 -13.98
C LEU A 111 -4.87 0.88 -15.22
N VAL A 112 -4.58 -0.38 -15.58
CA VAL A 112 -3.72 -0.72 -16.73
C VAL A 112 -4.17 -0.02 -18.03
N PRO A 113 -5.47 0.03 -18.39
CA PRO A 113 -5.90 0.71 -19.62
C PRO A 113 -5.59 2.21 -19.66
N ARG A 114 -5.32 2.84 -18.51
CA ARG A 114 -5.00 4.27 -18.40
C ARG A 114 -3.50 4.56 -18.51
N LEU A 115 -2.66 3.54 -18.73
CA LEU A 115 -1.20 3.65 -18.75
C LEU A 115 -0.65 3.53 -20.17
N GLU A 116 -1.38 4.04 -21.16
CA GLU A 116 -1.04 3.95 -22.58
C GLU A 116 0.43 4.29 -22.90
N PRO A 117 1.03 5.40 -22.39
CA PRO A 117 2.44 5.71 -22.71
C PRO A 117 3.42 4.62 -22.25
N TRP A 118 3.14 3.97 -21.12
CA TRP A 118 3.97 2.88 -20.60
C TRP A 118 3.66 1.54 -21.24
N LEU A 119 2.41 1.31 -21.64
CA LEU A 119 2.02 0.12 -22.39
C LEU A 119 2.60 0.12 -23.81
N ALA A 120 2.67 1.28 -24.47
CA ALA A 120 3.28 1.40 -25.78
C ALA A 120 4.77 1.04 -25.76
N ALA A 121 5.46 1.37 -24.66
CA ALA A 121 6.91 1.24 -24.57
C ALA A 121 7.40 0.00 -23.80
N ALA A 122 6.67 -0.47 -22.77
CA ALA A 122 7.08 -1.61 -21.94
C ALA A 122 5.89 -2.45 -21.41
N PRO A 123 5.05 -3.03 -22.28
CA PRO A 123 3.77 -3.65 -21.89
C PRO A 123 3.87 -4.65 -20.74
N ALA A 124 4.75 -5.65 -20.86
CA ALA A 124 4.90 -6.71 -19.87
C ALA A 124 5.38 -6.20 -18.50
N VAL A 125 6.30 -5.23 -18.49
CA VAL A 125 6.81 -4.64 -17.25
C VAL A 125 5.74 -3.79 -16.58
N THR A 126 4.98 -3.03 -17.36
CA THR A 126 3.87 -2.19 -16.88
C THR A 126 2.80 -3.01 -16.20
N VAL A 127 2.28 -4.04 -16.88
CA VAL A 127 1.25 -4.92 -16.29
C VAL A 127 1.76 -5.60 -15.02
N ALA A 128 2.98 -6.15 -15.04
CA ALA A 128 3.55 -6.83 -13.87
C ALA A 128 3.74 -5.86 -12.69
N ALA A 129 4.37 -4.70 -12.91
CA ALA A 129 4.62 -3.72 -11.87
C ALA A 129 3.33 -3.21 -11.23
N VAL A 130 2.29 -2.95 -12.04
CA VAL A 130 0.99 -2.47 -11.57
C VAL A 130 0.25 -3.53 -10.75
N VAL A 131 0.22 -4.78 -11.21
CA VAL A 131 -0.41 -5.88 -10.46
C VAL A 131 0.31 -6.12 -9.13
N ASP A 132 1.64 -6.16 -9.14
CA ASP A 132 2.44 -6.38 -7.94
C ASP A 132 2.33 -5.19 -6.97
N GLY A 133 2.31 -3.97 -7.49
CA GLY A 133 2.08 -2.74 -6.73
C GLY A 133 0.70 -2.74 -6.06
N ALA A 134 -0.36 -3.08 -6.79
CA ALA A 134 -1.71 -3.16 -6.24
C ALA A 134 -1.82 -4.20 -5.11
N ARG A 135 -1.23 -5.39 -5.30
CA ARG A 135 -1.14 -6.41 -4.25
C ARG A 135 -0.41 -5.88 -3.01
N ALA A 136 0.68 -5.16 -3.21
CA ALA A 136 1.52 -4.65 -2.14
C ALA A 136 0.83 -3.53 -1.35
N VAL A 137 0.05 -2.67 -2.03
CA VAL A 137 -0.69 -1.54 -1.43
C VAL A 137 -1.97 -1.99 -0.74
N GLY A 138 -2.78 -2.86 -1.35
CA GLY A 138 -4.13 -3.16 -0.86
C GLY A 138 -4.47 -4.63 -0.61
N GLY A 139 -3.60 -5.59 -0.97
CA GLY A 139 -3.99 -7.01 -0.97
C GLY A 139 -3.63 -7.80 0.30
N GLY A 140 -2.96 -7.17 1.28
CA GLY A 140 -2.37 -7.87 2.43
C GLY A 140 -3.29 -7.84 3.65
N PRO A 141 -3.28 -8.88 4.51
CA PRO A 141 -3.85 -8.76 5.85
C PRO A 141 -3.25 -7.54 6.55
N GLY A 142 -4.11 -6.62 7.00
CA GLY A 142 -3.68 -5.37 7.62
C GLY A 142 -3.11 -4.31 6.66
N SER A 143 -3.30 -4.43 5.34
CA SER A 143 -2.89 -3.38 4.39
C SER A 143 -3.76 -2.14 4.61
N ARG A 144 -3.13 -1.04 5.03
CA ARG A 144 -3.75 0.28 5.21
C ARG A 144 -3.39 1.25 4.08
N GLY A 145 -2.93 0.72 2.95
CA GLY A 145 -2.46 1.53 1.84
C GLY A 145 -3.60 2.23 1.11
N ASP A 146 -3.37 3.46 0.68
CA ASP A 146 -4.28 4.24 -0.15
C ASP A 146 -4.19 3.77 -1.61
N VAL A 147 -4.96 2.74 -1.95
CA VAL A 147 -4.99 2.14 -3.30
C VAL A 147 -5.48 3.15 -4.35
N ALA A 148 -6.47 3.97 -4.01
CA ALA A 148 -7.02 4.97 -4.93
C ALA A 148 -5.99 6.08 -5.24
N GLY A 149 -5.37 6.65 -4.20
CA GLY A 149 -4.30 7.63 -4.39
C GLY A 149 -3.04 7.03 -4.99
N TRP A 150 -2.76 5.73 -4.76
CA TRP A 150 -1.69 5.01 -5.46
C TRP A 150 -1.96 4.98 -6.96
N ALA A 151 -3.14 4.51 -7.37
CA ALA A 151 -3.53 4.44 -8.76
C ALA A 151 -3.49 5.83 -9.44
N ALA A 152 -3.98 6.87 -8.76
CA ALA A 152 -3.92 8.24 -9.26
C ALA A 152 -2.48 8.73 -9.49
N ARG A 153 -1.56 8.45 -8.57
CA ARG A 153 -0.13 8.77 -8.70
C ARG A 153 0.54 8.03 -9.85
N VAL A 154 0.18 6.75 -10.04
CA VAL A 154 0.70 5.92 -11.14
C VAL A 154 0.25 6.46 -12.49
N VAL A 155 -1.03 6.83 -12.64
CA VAL A 155 -1.55 7.47 -13.86
C VAL A 155 -0.85 8.79 -14.13
N ALA A 156 -0.77 9.68 -13.14
CA ALA A 156 -0.11 10.98 -13.31
C ALA A 156 1.38 10.82 -13.70
N ALA A 157 2.06 9.81 -13.16
CA ALA A 157 3.45 9.50 -13.53
C ALA A 157 3.58 8.97 -14.97
N ALA A 158 2.62 8.17 -15.44
CA ALA A 158 2.57 7.71 -16.82
C ALA A 158 2.31 8.87 -17.80
N GLU A 159 1.37 9.76 -17.49
CA GLU A 159 1.07 10.97 -18.27
C GLU A 159 2.27 11.93 -18.34
N ALA A 160 3.03 12.06 -17.25
CA ALA A 160 4.23 12.89 -17.20
C ALA A 160 5.45 12.24 -17.89
N SER A 161 5.37 10.98 -18.31
CA SER A 161 6.53 10.28 -18.89
C SER A 161 6.86 10.81 -20.28
N PRO A 162 8.13 11.17 -20.54
CA PRO A 162 8.53 11.66 -21.86
C PRO A 162 8.39 10.55 -22.91
N ALA A 163 7.88 10.89 -24.09
CA ALA A 163 7.67 9.95 -25.20
C ALA A 163 8.98 9.33 -25.72
N ALA A 164 10.10 10.06 -25.60
CA ALA A 164 11.45 9.57 -25.87
C ALA A 164 12.44 10.44 -25.07
N GLY A 165 13.29 9.86 -24.22
CA GLY A 165 14.33 10.68 -23.58
C GLY A 165 15.09 10.09 -22.39
N THR A 166 16.35 9.77 -22.68
CA THR A 166 17.58 9.88 -21.86
C THR A 166 17.69 9.18 -20.51
N GLY A 167 18.66 8.27 -20.43
CA GLY A 167 19.31 7.81 -19.19
C GLY A 167 18.74 6.51 -18.62
N ALA A 168 17.47 6.53 -18.21
CA ALA A 168 16.82 5.37 -17.61
C ALA A 168 16.09 4.51 -18.65
N SER A 169 16.15 3.19 -18.51
CA SER A 169 15.29 2.31 -19.29
C SER A 169 13.82 2.55 -18.91
N VAL A 170 12.90 2.48 -19.88
CA VAL A 170 11.45 2.63 -19.62
C VAL A 170 10.99 1.67 -18.53
N ALA A 171 11.50 0.43 -18.53
CA ALA A 171 11.24 -0.55 -17.49
C ALA A 171 11.68 -0.08 -16.08
N GLY A 172 12.84 0.59 -15.98
CA GLY A 172 13.31 1.21 -14.75
C GLY A 172 12.39 2.35 -14.30
N THR A 173 11.96 3.20 -15.24
CA THR A 173 11.01 4.30 -14.97
C THR A 173 9.68 3.80 -14.43
N VAL A 174 9.07 2.80 -15.06
CA VAL A 174 7.80 2.19 -14.62
C VAL A 174 7.93 1.62 -13.21
N ARG A 175 8.93 0.77 -12.96
CA ARG A 175 9.12 0.15 -11.63
C ARG A 175 9.40 1.19 -10.55
N GLY A 176 10.25 2.17 -10.86
CA GLY A 176 10.58 3.26 -9.95
C GLY A 176 9.36 4.11 -9.61
N ALA A 177 8.56 4.52 -10.60
CA ALA A 177 7.37 5.33 -10.38
C ALA A 177 6.31 4.58 -9.57
N VAL A 178 6.06 3.29 -9.88
CA VAL A 178 5.13 2.46 -9.11
C VAL A 178 5.58 2.29 -7.66
N LEU A 179 6.89 2.10 -7.42
CA LEU A 179 7.46 1.98 -6.08
C LEU A 179 7.30 3.28 -5.27
N VAL A 180 7.61 4.42 -5.89
CA VAL A 180 7.45 5.75 -5.29
C VAL A 180 6.00 6.02 -4.93
N ALA A 181 5.08 5.75 -5.86
CA ALA A 181 3.64 5.89 -5.63
C ALA A 181 3.18 4.98 -4.47
N ALA A 182 3.68 3.73 -4.41
CA ALA A 182 3.32 2.79 -3.35
C ALA A 182 3.78 3.30 -1.98
N TRP A 183 5.00 3.82 -1.88
CA TRP A 183 5.50 4.43 -0.65
C TRP A 183 4.64 5.63 -0.22
N ARG A 184 4.31 6.54 -1.13
CA ARG A 184 3.40 7.69 -0.87
C ARG A 184 1.99 7.26 -0.47
N SER A 185 1.60 6.04 -0.80
CA SER A 185 0.34 5.41 -0.41
C SER A 185 0.46 4.52 0.82
N GLY A 186 1.53 4.64 1.61
CA GLY A 186 1.65 4.00 2.92
C GLY A 186 2.58 2.79 3.01
N LEU A 187 3.31 2.44 1.94
CA LEU A 187 4.29 1.35 1.97
C LEU A 187 5.66 1.80 2.50
N VAL A 188 5.67 2.27 3.75
CA VAL A 188 6.85 2.88 4.38
C VAL A 188 8.07 1.97 4.53
N ARG A 189 7.87 0.64 4.53
CA ARG A 189 8.99 -0.32 4.52
C ARG A 189 9.88 -0.18 3.28
N TYR A 190 9.36 0.38 2.19
CA TYR A 190 10.11 0.63 0.96
C TYR A 190 10.65 2.06 0.85
N ARG A 191 10.54 2.88 1.89
CA ARG A 191 10.96 4.30 1.88
C ARG A 191 12.36 4.51 1.28
N GLY A 192 13.36 3.74 1.72
CA GLY A 192 14.73 3.86 1.21
C GLY A 192 14.81 3.66 -0.30
N ALA A 193 14.34 2.49 -0.78
CA ALA A 193 14.31 2.17 -2.21
C ALA A 193 13.44 3.15 -3.02
N ALA A 194 12.35 3.68 -2.44
CA ALA A 194 11.52 4.68 -3.08
C ALA A 194 12.23 6.03 -3.21
N LEU A 195 12.97 6.49 -2.19
CA LEU A 195 13.76 7.72 -2.27
C LEU A 195 14.88 7.59 -3.32
N ASP A 196 15.56 6.45 -3.37
CA ASP A 196 16.59 6.19 -4.37
C ASP A 196 16.01 6.12 -5.78
N ALA A 197 14.87 5.44 -5.95
CA ALA A 197 14.13 5.43 -7.21
C ALA A 197 13.73 6.85 -7.62
N ALA A 198 13.16 7.65 -6.71
CA ALA A 198 12.75 9.02 -6.99
C ALA A 198 13.89 9.91 -7.49
N ARG A 199 15.12 9.72 -6.97
CA ARG A 199 16.32 10.44 -7.44
C ARG A 199 16.76 10.03 -8.84
N SER A 200 16.50 8.78 -9.24
CA SER A 200 16.89 8.22 -10.55
C SER A 200 15.87 8.46 -11.66
N LEU A 201 14.63 8.81 -11.31
CA LEU A 201 13.54 9.03 -12.26
C LEU A 201 13.70 10.37 -12.99
N PRO A 202 13.15 10.50 -14.21
CA PRO A 202 12.92 11.81 -14.82
C PRO A 202 12.14 12.71 -13.86
N ALA A 203 12.58 13.96 -13.69
CA ALA A 203 12.08 14.84 -12.65
C ALA A 203 10.55 15.04 -12.69
N GLN A 204 9.95 15.13 -13.88
CA GLN A 204 8.49 15.26 -13.98
C GLN A 204 7.74 13.98 -13.56
N VAL A 205 8.29 12.79 -13.84
CA VAL A 205 7.71 11.50 -13.43
C VAL A 205 7.82 11.35 -11.91
N ALA A 206 8.98 11.67 -11.34
CA ALA A 206 9.19 11.66 -9.89
C ALA A 206 8.21 12.61 -9.18
N ARG A 207 8.06 13.85 -9.67
CA ARG A 207 7.12 14.82 -9.09
C ARG A 207 5.69 14.30 -9.12
N ALA A 208 5.22 13.77 -10.25
CA ALA A 208 3.89 13.22 -10.38
C ALA A 208 3.65 12.03 -9.43
N ALA A 209 4.59 11.07 -9.38
CA ALA A 209 4.52 9.93 -8.47
C ALA A 209 4.54 10.34 -6.99
N LEU A 210 5.24 11.42 -6.65
CA LEU A 210 5.31 11.99 -5.30
C LEU A 210 4.09 12.86 -4.94
N SER A 211 3.23 13.18 -5.92
CA SER A 211 2.18 14.20 -5.82
C SER A 211 2.73 15.59 -5.45
N LEU A 212 3.89 15.95 -6.03
CA LEU A 212 4.47 17.28 -5.92
C LEU A 212 3.97 18.16 -7.07
N PRO A 213 3.79 19.47 -6.85
CA PRO A 213 3.46 20.40 -7.93
C PRO A 213 4.47 20.33 -9.07
N ALA A 214 3.97 20.31 -10.31
CA ALA A 214 4.78 20.25 -11.53
C ALA A 214 5.73 21.46 -11.66
N THR A 215 5.23 22.64 -11.26
CA THR A 215 5.94 23.92 -11.18
C THR A 215 5.39 24.69 -9.98
N GLY A 216 6.20 25.54 -9.34
CA GLY A 216 5.91 26.21 -8.07
C GLY A 216 4.64 27.08 -8.03
N ALA A 217 3.47 26.45 -7.99
CA ALA A 217 2.17 27.12 -7.91
C ALA A 217 1.91 27.73 -6.52
N ASP A 218 2.72 27.39 -5.51
CA ASP A 218 2.82 28.18 -4.29
C ASP A 218 3.84 29.30 -4.48
N ALA A 219 3.35 30.52 -4.68
CA ALA A 219 4.14 31.75 -4.80
C ALA A 219 5.06 32.03 -3.59
N ARG A 220 4.94 31.26 -2.49
CA ARG A 220 5.76 31.40 -1.28
C ARG A 220 6.96 30.44 -1.21
N THR A 221 7.01 29.39 -2.03
CA THR A 221 8.07 28.36 -1.96
C THR A 221 8.81 28.14 -3.28
N GLY A 222 8.40 28.79 -4.37
CA GLY A 222 9.02 28.62 -5.69
C GLY A 222 8.92 27.16 -6.18
N PRO A 223 9.49 26.83 -7.34
CA PRO A 223 9.68 25.42 -7.71
C PRO A 223 10.65 24.81 -6.70
N ALA A 224 10.14 24.13 -5.67
CA ALA A 224 10.98 23.42 -4.72
C ALA A 224 11.82 22.41 -5.50
N ASP A 225 13.14 22.56 -5.44
CA ASP A 225 14.08 21.61 -6.05
C ASP A 225 13.75 20.19 -5.56
N LEU A 226 13.57 19.26 -6.49
CA LEU A 226 13.19 17.89 -6.16
C LEU A 226 14.26 17.25 -5.26
N GLY A 227 15.54 17.53 -5.53
CA GLY A 227 16.66 17.07 -4.69
C GLY A 227 16.51 17.56 -3.25
N ALA A 228 16.34 18.87 -3.07
CA ALA A 228 16.13 19.48 -1.75
C ALA A 228 14.90 18.92 -1.01
N VAL A 229 13.79 18.62 -1.70
CA VAL A 229 12.61 17.96 -1.09
C VAL A 229 12.97 16.54 -0.61
N LEU A 230 13.61 15.74 -1.45
CA LEU A 230 14.00 14.37 -1.12
C LEU A 230 15.01 14.34 0.03
N ASP A 231 15.99 15.22 0.04
CA ASP A 231 17.02 15.29 1.09
C ASP A 231 16.46 15.78 2.41
N ARG A 232 15.57 16.77 2.38
CA ARG A 232 14.88 17.21 3.60
C ARG A 232 13.98 16.11 4.16
N HIS A 233 13.21 15.42 3.31
CA HIS A 233 12.40 14.29 3.76
C HIS A 233 13.29 13.15 4.26
N ALA A 234 14.44 12.90 3.63
CA ALA A 234 15.40 11.89 4.06
C ALA A 234 15.87 12.15 5.51
N ALA A 235 16.21 13.40 5.82
CA ALA A 235 16.62 13.86 7.15
C ALA A 235 15.46 13.96 8.16
N ASP A 236 14.25 14.26 7.70
CA ASP A 236 13.06 14.41 8.52
C ASP A 236 11.88 13.63 7.93
N PRO A 237 11.71 12.34 8.30
CA PRO A 237 10.63 11.49 7.78
C PRO A 237 9.21 12.00 8.08
N TRP A 238 9.08 13.00 8.95
CA TRP A 238 7.81 13.57 9.39
C TRP A 238 7.47 14.90 8.70
N TRP A 239 8.31 15.31 7.75
CA TRP A 239 8.10 16.51 6.95
C TRP A 239 7.74 16.17 5.50
N TRP A 240 6.69 16.77 4.95
CA TRP A 240 6.39 16.72 3.52
C TRP A 240 5.87 18.09 3.04
N PRO A 241 6.28 18.60 1.87
CA PRO A 241 5.93 19.95 1.42
C PRO A 241 4.43 20.12 1.15
N ALA A 242 3.74 19.07 0.69
CA ALA A 242 2.31 19.08 0.43
C ALA A 242 1.47 18.49 1.58
N ALA A 243 2.10 18.16 2.72
CA ALA A 243 1.32 17.85 3.92
C ALA A 243 0.67 19.16 4.39
N PRO A 244 -0.63 19.19 4.68
CA PRO A 244 -1.28 20.40 5.18
C PRO A 244 -0.52 20.90 6.41
N ARG A 245 0.16 22.03 6.27
CA ARG A 245 0.91 22.67 7.37
C ARG A 245 0.00 23.34 8.39
N SER A 246 -1.29 23.51 8.08
CA SER A 246 -2.20 24.36 8.87
C SER A 246 -3.67 24.11 8.55
N GLY A 247 -4.09 22.86 8.55
CA GLY A 247 -5.49 22.50 8.70
C GLY A 247 -5.50 21.30 9.60
N GLU A 248 -6.00 21.44 10.82
CA GLU A 248 -6.34 20.30 11.67
C GLU A 248 -7.00 19.25 10.76
N PRO A 249 -6.36 18.11 10.47
CA PRO A 249 -7.09 17.04 9.80
C PRO A 249 -8.30 16.78 10.69
N ALA A 250 -9.51 16.82 10.12
CA ALA A 250 -10.72 16.60 10.88
C ALA A 250 -10.54 15.36 11.78
N GLY A 251 -10.38 15.57 13.10
CA GLY A 251 -10.01 14.52 14.05
C GLY A 251 -8.57 14.52 14.61
N THR A 252 -7.76 15.59 14.48
CA THR A 252 -6.48 15.69 15.21
C THR A 252 -6.72 15.61 16.72
N ARG A 253 -6.50 14.43 17.30
CA ARG A 253 -6.55 14.23 18.74
C ARG A 253 -5.26 14.79 19.33
N TRP A 254 -5.40 15.72 20.25
CA TRP A 254 -4.32 16.17 21.12
C TRP A 254 -4.43 15.43 22.44
N VAL A 255 -3.29 15.06 23.01
CA VAL A 255 -3.20 14.37 24.31
C VAL A 255 -2.22 15.10 25.20
N ARG A 256 -2.46 15.11 26.51
CA ARG A 256 -1.42 15.53 27.47
C ARG A 256 -0.69 14.30 27.99
N LEU A 257 0.63 14.35 27.96
CA LEU A 257 1.49 13.35 28.57
C LEU A 257 2.00 13.88 29.92
N PRO A 258 2.08 13.04 30.95
CA PRO A 258 2.77 13.39 32.19
C PRO A 258 4.20 13.86 31.89
N GLY A 259 4.58 15.03 32.41
CA GLY A 259 5.91 15.61 32.24
C GLY A 259 6.21 16.26 30.87
N ALA A 260 5.28 16.28 29.92
CA ALA A 260 5.47 17.01 28.66
C ALA A 260 5.21 18.52 28.85
N PRO A 261 5.97 19.40 28.15
CA PRO A 261 5.83 20.86 28.28
C PRO A 261 4.52 21.41 27.71
N GLY A 262 3.76 20.61 26.95
CA GLY A 262 2.50 21.00 26.33
C GLY A 262 1.74 19.81 25.73
N PRO A 263 0.59 20.05 25.09
CA PRO A 263 -0.16 18.98 24.44
C PRO A 263 0.63 18.39 23.26
N ALA A 264 0.56 17.06 23.13
CA ALA A 264 1.13 16.31 22.03
C ALA A 264 0.06 15.97 21.00
N GLN A 265 0.38 16.18 19.73
CA GLN A 265 -0.43 15.80 18.60
C GLN A 265 -0.33 14.29 18.37
N VAL A 266 -1.45 13.57 18.31
CA VAL A 266 -1.46 12.17 17.89
C VAL A 266 -1.29 12.10 16.38
N LEU A 267 -0.16 11.53 15.94
CA LEU A 267 0.16 11.32 14.52
C LEU A 267 -0.44 10.02 13.98
N GLY A 268 -0.58 9.01 14.83
CA GLY A 268 -1.14 7.73 14.43
C GLY A 268 -1.38 6.76 15.58
N ARG A 269 -2.24 5.77 15.29
CA ARG A 269 -2.51 4.61 16.15
C ARG A 269 -2.18 3.35 15.37
N PHE A 270 -1.30 2.52 15.92
CA PHE A 270 -0.79 1.34 15.25
C PHE A 270 -1.05 0.11 16.10
N GLY A 271 -1.31 -1.03 15.45
CA GLY A 271 -1.66 -2.26 16.15
C GLY A 271 -3.12 -2.65 16.01
N GLY A 272 -3.56 -3.37 17.04
CA GLY A 272 -4.87 -3.96 17.22
C GLY A 272 -4.75 -5.37 17.81
N PHE A 273 -5.81 -5.82 18.47
CA PHE A 273 -5.92 -7.21 18.89
C PHE A 273 -6.09 -8.13 17.67
N ARG A 274 -5.41 -9.27 17.67
CA ARG A 274 -5.42 -10.24 16.58
C ARG A 274 -6.81 -10.76 16.24
N GLY A 275 -7.69 -10.92 17.23
CA GLY A 275 -9.09 -11.30 17.00
C GLY A 275 -9.88 -10.29 16.16
N PHE A 276 -9.42 -9.04 16.06
CA PHE A 276 -10.00 -7.99 15.22
C PHE A 276 -9.10 -7.63 14.03
N GLY A 277 -8.20 -8.54 13.63
CA GLY A 277 -7.32 -8.36 12.47
C GLY A 277 -6.05 -7.55 12.74
N GLY A 278 -5.76 -7.25 14.01
CA GLY A 278 -4.50 -6.65 14.41
C GLY A 278 -3.33 -7.65 14.53
N PRO A 279 -2.10 -7.16 14.77
CA PRO A 279 -0.92 -8.03 14.84
C PRO A 279 -0.81 -8.84 16.14
N TRP A 280 -1.33 -8.33 17.27
CA TRP A 280 -0.91 -8.78 18.60
C TRP A 280 -1.94 -9.66 19.30
N ARG A 281 -1.47 -10.70 20.01
CA ARG A 281 -2.32 -11.49 20.92
C ARG A 281 -2.38 -10.91 22.33
N SER A 282 -1.37 -10.14 22.71
CA SER A 282 -1.28 -9.37 23.95
C SER A 282 -0.93 -7.90 23.64
N PRO A 283 -1.18 -6.96 24.56
CA PRO A 283 -0.72 -5.57 24.41
C PRO A 283 0.77 -5.49 24.08
N ALA A 284 1.14 -4.75 23.05
CA ALA A 284 2.54 -4.53 22.71
C ALA A 284 3.18 -3.49 23.64
N LEU A 285 4.36 -3.80 24.16
CA LEU A 285 5.20 -2.89 24.94
C LEU A 285 6.21 -2.20 24.03
N VAL A 286 6.30 -0.87 24.12
CA VAL A 286 7.35 -0.11 23.41
C VAL A 286 8.66 -0.26 24.17
N VAL A 287 9.70 -0.77 23.49
CA VAL A 287 11.05 -0.92 24.07
C VAL A 287 11.93 0.28 23.78
N GLY A 288 11.91 0.76 22.54
CA GLY A 288 12.88 1.76 22.09
C GLY A 288 12.74 2.11 20.62
N ALA A 289 13.45 3.15 20.21
CA ALA A 289 13.70 3.41 18.80
C ALA A 289 14.88 2.56 18.30
N ASP A 290 14.82 2.12 17.05
CA ASP A 290 15.99 1.52 16.38
C ASP A 290 17.08 2.58 16.26
N ALA A 291 18.23 2.35 16.89
CA ALA A 291 19.37 3.26 16.89
C ALA A 291 19.90 3.56 15.48
N ARG A 292 19.68 2.67 14.50
CA ARG A 292 20.10 2.87 13.10
C ARG A 292 19.16 3.78 12.33
N HIS A 293 17.90 3.90 12.77
CA HIS A 293 16.86 4.68 12.08
C HIS A 293 15.96 5.40 13.10
N PRO A 294 16.52 6.27 13.95
CA PRO A 294 15.79 6.92 15.03
C PRO A 294 14.62 7.73 14.47
N GLY A 295 13.44 7.58 15.07
CA GLY A 295 12.21 8.30 14.67
C GLY A 295 11.51 7.75 13.42
N LEU A 296 12.09 6.75 12.75
CA LEU A 296 11.50 6.02 11.63
C LEU A 296 11.14 4.58 12.02
N ARG A 297 11.99 3.92 12.81
CA ARG A 297 11.81 2.52 13.23
C ARG A 297 11.81 2.39 14.74
N TRP A 298 10.95 1.51 15.23
CA TRP A 298 10.70 1.27 16.65
C TRP A 298 10.63 -0.23 16.93
N VAL A 299 11.12 -0.63 18.10
CA VAL A 299 11.10 -2.00 18.58
C VAL A 299 10.00 -2.14 19.63
N LEU A 300 9.16 -3.16 19.44
CA LEU A 300 8.06 -3.51 20.33
C LEU A 300 8.20 -4.97 20.77
N LEU A 301 7.68 -5.32 21.95
CA LEU A 301 7.56 -6.69 22.43
C LEU A 301 6.11 -7.04 22.69
N SER A 302 5.70 -8.28 22.41
CA SER A 302 4.44 -8.84 22.90
C SER A 302 4.64 -10.25 23.41
N THR A 303 3.95 -10.61 24.50
CA THR A 303 4.00 -11.96 25.10
C THR A 303 2.96 -12.89 24.47
N GLY A 304 3.24 -14.20 24.43
CA GLY A 304 2.26 -15.21 23.97
C GLY A 304 2.01 -15.21 22.45
N ASP A 305 2.88 -14.54 21.69
CA ASP A 305 2.80 -14.44 20.23
C ASP A 305 3.74 -15.43 19.51
N GLY A 306 4.55 -16.19 20.22
CA GLY A 306 5.49 -17.17 19.64
C GLY A 306 4.82 -18.35 18.92
N PRO A 307 5.53 -19.07 18.03
CA PRO A 307 5.10 -20.39 17.60
C PRO A 307 4.88 -21.31 18.82
N PRO A 308 3.90 -22.24 18.79
CA PRO A 308 3.81 -23.22 19.84
C PRO A 308 5.12 -24.01 19.88
N ALA A 309 5.85 -23.94 21.00
CA ALA A 309 6.99 -24.80 21.23
C ALA A 309 6.52 -26.25 21.12
N GLY A 310 7.06 -27.01 20.16
CA GLY A 310 6.67 -28.40 19.94
C GLY A 310 6.93 -29.25 21.19
N ASP A 311 5.93 -30.05 21.57
CA ASP A 311 5.87 -31.18 22.52
C ASP A 311 6.72 -31.19 23.81
N ALA A 312 7.37 -30.08 24.19
CA ALA A 312 8.02 -29.93 25.47
C ALA A 312 7.28 -28.87 26.29
N ALA A 313 6.83 -29.29 27.48
CA ALA A 313 6.12 -28.50 28.49
C ALA A 313 6.93 -27.33 29.08
N ALA A 314 7.48 -26.47 28.24
CA ALA A 314 7.98 -25.16 28.59
C ALA A 314 6.92 -24.12 28.19
N THR A 315 5.91 -23.96 29.05
CA THR A 315 4.94 -22.85 29.03
C THR A 315 5.61 -21.53 29.43
N GLY A 316 6.70 -21.16 28.74
CA GLY A 316 7.19 -19.79 28.75
C GLY A 316 6.38 -18.99 27.74
N ASP A 317 5.78 -17.88 28.16
CA ASP A 317 5.20 -16.90 27.25
C ASP A 317 6.31 -16.37 26.34
N GLU A 318 6.47 -16.98 25.16
CA GLU A 318 7.48 -16.55 24.21
C GLU A 318 7.22 -15.09 23.84
N THR A 319 8.22 -14.26 24.14
CA THR A 319 8.19 -12.85 23.82
C THR A 319 8.59 -12.69 22.37
N VAL A 320 7.70 -12.10 21.58
CA VAL A 320 7.94 -11.81 20.16
C VAL A 320 8.35 -10.37 20.00
N GLU A 321 9.47 -10.17 19.32
CA GLU A 321 9.91 -8.85 18.88
C GLU A 321 9.21 -8.45 17.59
N TRP A 322 8.75 -7.19 17.57
CA TRP A 322 8.15 -6.57 16.41
C TRP A 322 8.90 -5.29 16.05
N THR A 323 8.93 -5.00 14.76
CA THR A 323 9.39 -3.74 14.21
C THR A 323 8.19 -2.95 13.71
N LEU A 324 8.02 -1.73 14.23
CA LEU A 324 7.16 -0.70 13.65
C LEU A 324 8.02 0.25 12.82
N VAL A 325 7.68 0.43 11.55
CA VAL A 325 8.24 1.47 10.67
C VAL A 325 7.13 2.48 10.40
N ALA A 326 7.39 3.78 10.56
CA ALA A 326 6.40 4.82 10.29
C ALA A 326 7.04 6.12 9.81
N ASP A 327 6.37 6.80 8.88
CA ASP A 327 6.71 8.15 8.42
C ASP A 327 5.41 8.95 8.15
N VAL A 328 5.52 10.16 7.61
CA VAL A 328 4.36 11.01 7.30
C VAL A 328 3.41 10.44 6.22
N HIS A 329 3.74 9.30 5.60
CA HIS A 329 2.93 8.67 4.56
C HIS A 329 2.26 7.38 5.01
N GLY A 330 2.69 6.77 6.11
CA GLY A 330 2.01 5.60 6.66
C GLY A 330 2.81 4.86 7.72
N ALA A 331 2.44 3.60 7.93
CA ALA A 331 3.10 2.72 8.89
C ALA A 331 3.04 1.26 8.47
N PHE A 332 3.99 0.48 8.99
CA PHE A 332 4.10 -0.95 8.77
C PHE A 332 4.58 -1.63 10.06
N VAL A 333 3.93 -2.73 10.46
CA VAL A 333 4.31 -3.54 11.62
C VAL A 333 4.61 -4.96 11.14
N ALA A 334 5.75 -5.52 11.53
CA ALA A 334 6.12 -6.90 11.26
C ALA A 334 6.90 -7.51 12.40
N ARG A 335 6.92 -8.84 12.49
CA ARG A 335 7.81 -9.56 13.40
C ARG A 335 9.26 -9.36 12.98
N ALA A 336 10.15 -9.14 13.93
CA ALA A 336 11.58 -9.09 13.65
C ALA A 336 12.07 -10.49 13.22
N PRO A 337 12.88 -10.62 12.16
CA PRO A 337 13.47 -11.89 11.79
C PRO A 337 14.56 -12.28 12.80
N GLY A 338 14.31 -13.32 13.61
CA GLY A 338 15.28 -13.88 14.55
C GLY A 338 15.45 -13.05 15.82
N ALA A 339 14.61 -13.31 16.83
CA ALA A 339 14.79 -12.80 18.18
C ALA A 339 16.02 -13.44 18.81
N GLY A 340 17.19 -12.80 18.70
CA GLY A 340 18.40 -13.38 19.25
C GLY A 340 19.67 -12.57 19.06
N ASP A 341 19.64 -11.24 19.13
CA ASP A 341 20.87 -10.43 19.37
C ASP A 341 20.64 -8.92 19.67
N HIS A 342 19.48 -8.53 20.21
CA HIS A 342 19.28 -7.16 20.71
C HIS A 342 19.22 -7.17 22.24
N ALA A 343 20.39 -7.33 22.85
CA ALA A 343 20.60 -7.26 24.29
C ALA A 343 20.18 -5.89 24.85
N THR A 344 19.11 -5.91 25.64
CA THR A 344 18.89 -5.15 26.90
C THR A 344 19.34 -3.69 26.93
N GLY A 345 18.54 -2.81 26.33
CA GLY A 345 18.34 -1.47 26.90
C GLY A 345 17.40 -1.61 28.09
N THR A 346 17.84 -1.22 29.29
CA THR A 346 17.05 -1.27 30.52
C THR A 346 15.73 -0.51 30.35
N VAL A 347 14.62 -1.23 30.38
CA VAL A 347 13.27 -0.67 30.50
C VAL A 347 13.11 -0.18 31.94
N THR A 348 13.07 1.14 32.14
CA THR A 348 12.59 1.71 33.40
C THR A 348 11.06 1.71 33.37
N THR A 349 10.45 0.78 34.10
CA THR A 349 9.02 0.83 34.43
C THR A 349 8.78 1.97 35.42
N PRO A 350 7.81 2.88 35.20
CA PRO A 350 7.28 3.69 36.29
C PRO A 350 6.55 2.78 37.29
N GLU A 351 6.87 2.89 38.57
CA GLU A 351 6.22 2.12 39.63
C GLU A 351 4.71 2.42 39.69
N PRO A 352 3.85 1.40 39.89
CA PRO A 352 2.41 1.60 39.95
C PRO A 352 1.95 1.87 41.39
N ASP A 353 1.17 2.93 41.60
CA ASP A 353 0.25 2.99 42.73
C ASP A 353 -1.15 2.53 42.28
N ALA A 354 -1.80 1.78 43.16
CA ALA A 354 -2.86 0.83 42.85
C ALA A 354 -4.28 1.43 42.69
N ALA A 355 -5.06 0.72 41.87
CA ALA A 355 -6.52 0.55 41.85
C ALA A 355 -7.43 1.74 41.47
N ASP A 356 -8.12 1.62 40.33
CA ASP A 356 -9.56 1.26 40.33
C ASP A 356 -10.02 0.78 38.93
N GLN A 357 -10.86 -0.25 38.88
CA GLN A 357 -11.35 -0.88 37.65
C GLN A 357 -12.79 -0.43 37.35
N GLY A 358 -13.02 0.09 36.14
CA GLY A 358 -14.35 0.33 35.59
C GLY A 358 -14.37 0.06 34.09
N LEU A 359 -14.89 -1.11 33.71
CA LEU A 359 -15.23 -1.50 32.34
C LEU A 359 -16.23 -0.51 31.71
N HIS A 360 -16.09 -0.19 30.41
CA HIS A 360 -17.14 -0.28 29.38
C HIS A 360 -16.72 0.39 28.06
N GLY A 361 -17.14 -0.21 26.93
CA GLY A 361 -17.53 0.53 25.72
C GLY A 361 -16.57 0.49 24.53
N SER A 362 -16.58 -0.62 23.78
CA SER A 362 -16.06 -0.68 22.41
C SER A 362 -17.09 -0.07 21.43
N ASP A 363 -16.79 1.10 20.87
CA ASP A 363 -17.53 1.66 19.74
C ASP A 363 -16.71 1.54 18.44
N HIS A 364 -17.19 0.67 17.56
CA HIS A 364 -16.84 0.60 16.14
C HIS A 364 -18.08 0.99 15.33
N GLY A 365 -18.03 2.11 14.61
CA GLY A 365 -19.09 2.51 13.68
C GLY A 365 -18.80 3.84 12.99
N PRO A 366 -19.05 3.98 11.66
CA PRO A 366 -18.61 5.11 10.86
C PRO A 366 -19.66 6.24 10.85
N ALA A 367 -19.22 7.51 10.88
CA ALA A 367 -19.91 8.62 10.22
C ALA A 367 -19.14 9.94 10.42
N GLY A 368 -19.06 10.72 9.34
CA GLY A 368 -18.68 12.13 9.41
C GLY A 368 -19.57 12.90 10.39
N ARG A 369 -18.94 13.59 11.33
CA ARG A 369 -19.53 14.68 12.10
C ARG A 369 -18.53 15.83 12.15
N ARG A 370 -19.07 17.03 11.92
CA ARG A 370 -18.36 18.32 12.03
C ARG A 370 -17.62 18.40 13.36
N ALA A 371 -16.36 18.81 13.30
CA ALA A 371 -15.54 19.10 14.47
C ALA A 371 -16.17 20.24 15.29
N ALA A 372 -16.65 19.91 16.48
CA ALA A 372 -16.73 20.86 17.58
C ALA A 372 -15.32 21.04 18.17
N ALA A 373 -15.05 22.22 18.76
CA ALA A 373 -13.78 22.51 19.42
C ALA A 373 -13.41 21.41 20.45
N PRO A 374 -12.11 21.08 20.61
CA PRO A 374 -11.68 19.98 21.47
C PRO A 374 -12.10 20.24 22.93
N ALA A 375 -12.77 19.26 23.53
CA ALA A 375 -13.05 19.21 24.96
C ALA A 375 -11.72 19.11 25.76
N PRO A 376 -11.66 19.67 26.98
CA PRO A 376 -10.44 19.69 27.77
C PRO A 376 -10.08 18.28 28.27
N GLU A 377 -8.82 17.92 28.07
CA GLU A 377 -7.99 17.01 28.89
C GLU A 377 -8.22 15.48 28.78
N ASP A 378 -7.91 14.90 27.60
CA ASP A 378 -7.41 13.52 27.55
C ASP A 378 -5.96 13.47 28.08
N VAL A 379 -5.80 13.42 29.40
CA VAL A 379 -4.51 13.11 30.03
C VAL A 379 -4.28 11.59 29.93
N LEU A 380 -3.20 11.19 29.24
CA LEU A 380 -2.81 9.78 29.15
C LEU A 380 -2.05 9.38 30.41
N GLY A 381 -2.77 9.00 31.46
CA GLY A 381 -2.20 8.51 32.73
C GLY A 381 -1.80 7.03 32.72
N ASP A 382 -2.20 6.28 31.69
CA ASP A 382 -2.07 4.82 31.60
C ASP A 382 -0.92 4.37 30.68
N VAL A 383 0.12 5.18 30.52
CA VAL A 383 1.28 4.84 29.67
C VAL A 383 2.12 3.76 30.35
N SER A 384 2.22 2.59 29.72
CA SER A 384 2.98 1.44 30.22
C SER A 384 4.40 1.34 29.66
N GLY A 385 4.67 2.05 28.56
CA GLY A 385 5.98 2.07 27.91
C GLY A 385 6.06 3.23 26.93
N ALA A 386 7.24 3.81 26.81
CA ALA A 386 7.48 4.96 25.94
C ALA A 386 8.90 4.94 25.39
N ALA A 387 9.04 5.31 24.12
CA ALA A 387 10.34 5.61 23.53
C ALA A 387 10.26 6.98 22.88
N VAL A 388 11.21 7.85 23.22
CA VAL A 388 11.25 9.25 22.76
C VAL A 388 12.47 9.48 21.88
N VAL A 389 12.28 10.20 20.78
CA VAL A 389 13.35 10.55 19.83
C VAL A 389 13.22 12.02 19.43
N GLU A 390 14.36 12.70 19.36
CA GLU A 390 14.49 14.02 18.74
C GLU A 390 14.58 13.90 17.22
N THR A 391 13.73 14.63 16.50
CA THR A 391 13.81 14.80 15.04
C THR A 391 14.03 16.26 14.69
N PRO A 392 14.41 16.59 13.44
CA PRO A 392 14.47 17.99 13.00
C PRO A 392 13.14 18.75 13.15
N SER A 393 12.00 18.04 13.09
CA SER A 393 10.65 18.62 13.21
C SER A 393 10.10 18.68 14.64
N GLY A 394 10.73 18.05 15.63
CA GLY A 394 10.24 18.08 17.01
C GLY A 394 10.67 16.87 17.82
N ARG A 395 9.92 16.60 18.91
CA ARG A 395 10.04 15.36 19.68
C ARG A 395 8.95 14.41 19.27
N LEU A 396 9.33 13.16 18.99
CA LEU A 396 8.41 12.07 18.74
C LEU A 396 8.45 11.09 19.89
N ALA A 397 7.29 10.58 20.29
CA ALA A 397 7.21 9.45 21.20
C ALA A 397 6.26 8.39 20.68
N LEU A 398 6.72 7.14 20.74
CA LEU A 398 5.84 5.98 20.61
C LEU A 398 5.48 5.48 22.01
N LEU A 399 4.19 5.30 22.26
CA LEU A 399 3.64 5.00 23.58
C LEU A 399 2.82 3.71 23.53
N SER A 400 3.07 2.79 24.45
CA SER A 400 2.15 1.71 24.80
C SER A 400 1.31 2.12 26.00
N ARG A 401 0.06 1.65 26.04
CA ARG A 401 -0.88 1.92 27.14
C ARG A 401 -1.30 0.63 27.82
N THR A 402 -1.49 0.69 29.14
CA THR A 402 -1.96 -0.43 29.95
C THR A 402 -3.32 -0.90 29.42
N GLY A 403 -3.44 -2.20 29.11
CA GLY A 403 -4.67 -2.80 28.59
C GLY A 403 -5.04 -2.40 27.16
N SER A 404 -4.20 -1.65 26.44
CA SER A 404 -4.45 -1.25 25.05
C SER A 404 -3.72 -2.14 24.07
N TYR A 405 -4.45 -2.61 23.05
CA TYR A 405 -3.85 -3.26 21.89
C TYR A 405 -3.52 -2.25 20.78
N ASP A 406 -3.32 -0.97 21.09
CA ASP A 406 -2.70 -0.02 20.16
C ASP A 406 -1.47 0.65 20.79
N VAL A 407 -0.52 1.03 19.96
CA VAL A 407 0.54 1.99 20.30
C VAL A 407 0.21 3.34 19.66
N LEU A 408 0.47 4.41 20.40
CA LEU A 408 0.23 5.77 19.95
C LEU A 408 1.55 6.41 19.56
N LEU A 409 1.61 6.96 18.35
CA LEU A 409 2.72 7.83 17.96
C LEU A 409 2.27 9.27 18.09
N VAL A 410 3.01 10.03 18.87
CA VAL A 410 2.69 11.43 19.18
C VAL A 410 3.88 12.34 18.90
N ARG A 411 3.58 13.60 18.62
CA ARG A 411 4.55 14.68 18.42
C ARG A 411 4.20 15.86 19.28
N TRP A 412 5.16 16.45 19.97
CA TRP A 412 4.98 17.77 20.56
C TRP A 412 6.06 18.76 20.08
N PRO A 413 5.74 20.08 20.09
CA PRO A 413 6.70 21.12 19.72
C PRO A 413 7.92 21.08 20.65
N ARG A 414 9.06 21.51 20.14
CA ARG A 414 10.27 21.69 20.97
C ARG A 414 10.06 22.73 22.05
#